data_AF-A0A1F9WPC5-F1
#
_entry.id   AF-A0A1F9WPC5-F1
#
_cell.length_a   1.000
_cell.length_b   1.000
_cell.length_c   1.000
_cell.angle_alpha   90.00
_cell.angle_beta   90.00
_cell.angle_gamma   90.00
#
_symmetry.space_group_name_H-M   'P 1'
#
loop_
_entity.id
_entity.type
_entity.pdbx_description
1 polymer ?
#
loop_
_entity_poly.entity_id
_entity_poly.type
_entity_poly.pdbx_seq_one_letter_code
_entity_poly.pdbx_strand_id
1 'polypeptide(L)'
;MRKKIYAAAAVLLFLAAAAALVRLRYAMPAAEVVRKLSGLRVALTLYRLEHKTFPASFGDIIADGKLETVPEIKLSWHRGKTKVLNVGTLKIRDTGTWAYVNDPASAQFGLVYIDCRHNDEKGRFWSEF
;
A
#
# COMPACT_ATOMS: atom_id res chain seq x y z
N MET A 1 21.67 -4.34 -43.32
CA MET A 1 20.59 -3.61 -42.62
C MET A 1 20.05 -4.35 -41.38
N ARG A 2 19.64 -5.62 -41.48
CA ARG A 2 19.00 -6.37 -40.36
C ARG A 2 19.80 -6.40 -39.05
N LYS A 3 21.13 -6.62 -39.09
CA LYS A 3 22.00 -6.64 -37.90
C LYS A 3 21.94 -5.34 -37.08
N LYS A 4 21.86 -4.17 -37.75
CA LYS A 4 21.76 -2.86 -37.07
C LYS A 4 20.41 -2.68 -36.37
N ILE A 5 19.34 -3.20 -36.98
CA ILE A 5 17.98 -3.17 -36.41
C ILE A 5 17.92 -4.03 -35.14
N TYR A 6 18.47 -5.25 -35.18
CA TYR A 6 18.51 -6.12 -34.00
C TYR A 6 19.34 -5.53 -32.86
N ALA A 7 20.49 -4.90 -33.17
CA ALA A 7 21.30 -4.22 -32.17
C ALA A 7 20.56 -3.05 -31.52
N ALA A 8 19.89 -2.21 -32.31
CA ALA A 8 19.08 -1.11 -31.79
C ALA A 8 17.90 -1.60 -30.92
N ALA A 9 17.20 -2.65 -31.36
CA ALA A 9 16.12 -3.26 -30.59
C ALA A 9 16.60 -3.85 -29.25
N ALA A 10 17.76 -4.50 -29.24
CA ALA A 10 18.35 -5.06 -28.02
C ALA A 10 18.73 -3.96 -27.01
N VAL A 11 19.32 -2.86 -27.47
CA VAL A 11 19.64 -1.71 -26.61
C VAL A 11 18.37 -1.10 -26.00
N LEU A 12 17.32 -0.91 -26.81
CA LEU A 12 16.04 -0.37 -26.32
C LEU A 12 15.39 -1.29 -25.28
N LEU A 13 15.40 -2.60 -25.51
CA LEU A 13 14.90 -3.58 -24.54
C LEU A 13 15.69 -3.54 -23.23
N PHE A 14 17.01 -3.43 -23.30
CA PHE A 14 17.87 -3.33 -22.12
C PHE A 14 17.57 -2.05 -21.30
N LEU A 15 17.45 -0.90 -21.97
CA LEU A 15 17.10 0.36 -21.32
C LEU A 15 15.71 0.31 -20.67
N ALA A 16 14.73 -0.27 -21.36
CA ALA A 16 13.38 -0.46 -20.82
C ALA A 16 13.39 -1.36 -19.57
N ALA A 17 14.16 -2.46 -19.60
CA ALA A 17 14.32 -3.36 -18.45
C ALA A 17 15.01 -2.66 -17.26
N ALA A 18 16.07 -1.89 -17.52
CA ALA A 18 16.77 -1.11 -16.49
C ALA A 18 15.84 -0.07 -15.84
N ALA A 19 15.07 0.68 -16.65
CA ALA A 19 14.10 1.65 -16.16
C ALA A 19 12.99 0.99 -15.32
N ALA A 20 12.48 -0.17 -15.77
CA ALA A 20 11.51 -0.93 -15.02
C ALA A 20 12.06 -1.40 -13.66
N LEU A 21 13.31 -1.84 -13.61
CA LEU A 21 13.97 -2.25 -12.37
C LEU A 21 14.17 -1.08 -11.41
N VAL A 22 14.62 0.08 -11.90
CA VAL A 22 14.75 1.30 -11.08
C VAL A 22 13.40 1.70 -10.50
N ARG A 23 12.33 1.68 -11.31
CA ARG A 23 10.96 2.00 -10.84
C ARG A 23 10.46 0.99 -9.80
N LEU A 24 10.81 -0.28 -9.93
CA LEU A 24 10.42 -1.31 -8.98
C LEU A 24 11.14 -1.11 -7.63
N ARG A 25 12.44 -0.79 -7.67
CA ARG A 25 13.27 -0.54 -6.48
C ARG A 25 12.96 0.79 -5.78
N TYR A 26 12.54 1.80 -6.54
CA TYR A 26 12.12 3.08 -5.99
C TYR A 26 11.06 2.89 -4.91
N ALA A 27 11.22 3.58 -3.79
CA ALA A 27 10.29 3.55 -2.68
C ALA A 27 10.03 4.98 -2.20
N MET A 28 8.83 5.18 -1.68
CA MET A 28 8.48 6.37 -0.92
C MET A 28 9.27 6.41 0.39
N PRO A 29 9.69 7.60 0.89
CA PRO A 29 10.34 7.70 2.20
C PRO A 29 9.46 7.16 3.33
N ALA A 30 10.02 6.45 4.31
CA ALA A 30 9.16 5.83 5.33
C ALA A 30 8.37 6.81 6.17
N ALA A 31 8.92 8.00 6.44
CA ALA A 31 8.18 9.06 7.11
C ALA A 31 6.88 9.42 6.36
N GLU A 32 6.90 9.42 5.03
CA GLU A 32 5.71 9.69 4.22
C GLU A 32 4.72 8.53 4.27
N VAL A 33 5.20 7.28 4.17
CA VAL A 33 4.35 6.08 4.28
C VAL A 33 3.64 6.03 5.62
N VAL A 34 4.38 6.23 6.72
CA VAL A 34 3.83 6.25 8.09
C VAL A 34 2.86 7.40 8.28
N ARG A 35 3.16 8.60 7.77
CA ARG A 35 2.23 9.74 7.82
C ARG A 35 0.91 9.41 7.11
N LYS A 36 0.97 8.77 5.93
CA LYS A 36 -0.23 8.35 5.19
C LYS A 36 -1.03 7.29 5.95
N LEU A 37 -0.36 6.31 6.55
CA LEU A 37 -0.98 5.32 7.42
C LEU A 37 -1.70 5.97 8.62
N SER A 38 -1.06 6.93 9.28
CA SER A 38 -1.69 7.71 10.35
C SER A 38 -2.94 8.44 9.86
N GLY A 39 -2.92 9.02 8.66
CA GLY A 39 -4.10 9.64 8.04
C GLY A 39 -5.27 8.66 7.87
N LEU A 40 -4.99 7.45 7.37
CA LEU A 40 -6.00 6.38 7.25
C LEU A 40 -6.61 6.02 8.62
N ARG A 41 -5.76 5.90 9.66
CA ARG A 41 -6.20 5.56 11.03
C ARG A 41 -7.01 6.68 11.68
N VAL A 42 -6.66 7.93 11.41
CA VAL A 42 -7.45 9.09 11.87
C VAL A 42 -8.83 9.08 11.20
N ALA A 43 -8.90 8.88 9.89
CA ALA A 43 -10.19 8.80 9.19
C ALA A 43 -11.09 7.67 9.73
N LEU A 44 -10.51 6.49 9.96
CA LEU A 44 -11.21 5.38 10.60
C LEU A 44 -11.69 5.72 12.02
N THR A 45 -10.87 6.43 12.80
CA THR A 45 -11.24 6.87 14.15
C THR A 45 -12.40 7.85 14.11
N LEU A 46 -12.39 8.81 13.18
CA LEU A 46 -13.49 9.77 13.00
C LEU A 46 -14.79 9.05 12.64
N TYR A 47 -14.74 8.10 11.70
CA TYR A 47 -15.89 7.25 11.38
C TYR A 47 -16.44 6.54 12.64
N ARG A 48 -15.57 5.90 13.42
CA ARG A 48 -15.98 5.19 14.64
C ARG A 48 -16.57 6.12 15.70
N LEU A 49 -16.04 7.33 15.85
CA LEU A 49 -16.55 8.28 16.84
C LEU A 49 -17.99 8.70 16.54
N GLU A 50 -18.34 8.82 15.26
CA GLU A 50 -19.68 9.17 14.79
C GLU A 50 -20.64 7.99 14.85
N HIS A 51 -20.28 6.88 14.21
CA HIS A 51 -21.14 5.71 14.04
C HIS A 51 -21.12 4.76 15.24
N LYS A 52 -20.24 4.99 16.21
CA LYS A 52 -19.99 4.13 17.40
C LYS A 52 -19.54 2.70 17.08
N THR A 53 -19.30 2.38 15.81
CA THR A 53 -18.80 1.10 15.31
C THR A 53 -17.73 1.32 14.24
N PHE A 54 -16.91 0.29 14.00
CA PHE A 54 -16.03 0.28 12.83
C PHE A 54 -16.84 -0.05 11.56
N PRO A 55 -16.41 0.43 10.38
CA PRO A 55 -17.09 0.19 9.12
C PRO A 55 -16.99 -1.28 8.69
N ALA A 56 -17.96 -1.76 7.90
CA ALA A 56 -17.91 -3.11 7.34
C ALA A 56 -16.87 -3.21 6.20
N SER A 57 -16.56 -2.09 5.55
CA SER A 57 -15.55 -1.98 4.52
C SER A 57 -14.78 -0.66 4.64
N PHE A 58 -13.50 -0.63 4.26
CA PHE A 58 -12.79 0.65 4.26
C PHE A 58 -13.39 1.67 3.27
N GLY A 59 -14.12 1.20 2.25
CA GLY A 59 -14.82 2.06 1.31
C GLY A 59 -15.90 2.93 1.96
N ASP A 60 -16.47 2.48 3.08
CA ASP A 60 -17.51 3.20 3.81
C ASP A 60 -16.96 4.53 4.38
N ILE A 61 -15.68 4.57 4.76
CA ILE A 61 -14.99 5.79 5.24
C ILE A 61 -14.92 6.87 4.15
N ILE A 62 -14.74 6.44 2.90
CA ILE A 62 -14.66 7.35 1.75
C ILE A 62 -16.06 7.84 1.37
N ALA A 63 -17.03 6.92 1.33
CA ALA A 63 -18.42 7.26 1.06
C ALA A 63 -19.01 8.22 2.10
N ASP A 64 -18.61 8.08 3.36
CA ASP A 64 -19.00 8.93 4.50
C ASP A 64 -18.22 10.26 4.57
N GLY A 65 -17.29 10.49 3.63
CA GLY A 65 -16.52 11.74 3.53
C GLY A 65 -15.47 11.94 4.61
N LYS A 66 -15.12 10.92 5.39
CA LYS A 66 -14.03 10.98 6.40
C LYS A 66 -12.65 10.94 5.77
N LEU A 67 -12.56 10.49 4.53
CA LEU A 67 -11.36 10.50 3.71
C LEU A 67 -11.76 10.74 2.26
N GLU A 68 -11.16 11.74 1.61
CA GLU A 68 -11.46 12.05 0.20
C GLU A 68 -11.08 10.91 -0.75
N THR A 69 -9.88 10.33 -0.57
CA THR A 69 -9.39 9.21 -1.35
C THR A 69 -8.30 8.44 -0.60
N VAL A 70 -8.07 7.18 -0.97
CA VAL A 70 -6.99 6.37 -0.42
C VAL A 70 -5.65 6.90 -0.94
N PRO A 71 -4.73 7.37 -0.07
CA PRO A 71 -3.44 7.86 -0.51
C PRO A 71 -2.61 6.75 -1.16
N GLU A 72 -1.83 7.11 -2.18
CA GLU A 72 -0.93 6.15 -2.82
C GLU A 72 0.16 5.68 -1.85
N ILE A 73 0.40 4.37 -1.84
CA ILE A 73 1.58 3.72 -1.26
C ILE A 73 2.48 3.17 -2.35
N LYS A 74 3.78 3.50 -2.28
CA LYS A 74 4.83 2.90 -3.13
C LYS A 74 5.96 2.40 -2.24
N LEU A 75 6.00 1.08 -2.04
CA LEU A 75 7.11 0.41 -1.36
C LEU A 75 8.12 -0.13 -2.36
N SER A 76 9.35 -0.38 -1.90
CA SER A 76 10.35 -1.09 -2.71
C SER A 76 9.82 -2.47 -3.08
N TRP A 77 10.14 -2.94 -4.29
CA TRP A 77 9.70 -4.22 -4.85
C TRP A 77 8.20 -4.35 -5.14
N HIS A 78 7.42 -3.30 -4.84
CA HIS A 78 5.98 -3.26 -5.05
C HIS A 78 5.60 -2.17 -6.05
N ARG A 79 4.49 -2.35 -6.79
CA ARG A 79 3.93 -1.26 -7.60
C ARG A 79 3.16 -0.28 -6.70
N GLY A 80 3.01 0.97 -7.14
CA GLY A 80 2.14 1.94 -6.49
C GLY A 80 0.70 1.44 -6.40
N LYS A 81 0.05 1.63 -5.24
CA LYS A 81 -1.34 1.22 -4.97
C LYS A 81 -2.12 2.35 -4.31
N THR A 82 -3.38 2.50 -4.67
CA THR A 82 -4.33 3.52 -4.15
C THR A 82 -5.60 2.86 -3.60
N LYS A 83 -5.47 1.69 -2.98
CA LYS A 83 -6.61 0.94 -2.43
C LYS A 83 -6.28 0.32 -1.07
N VAL A 84 -7.32 0.14 -0.27
CA VAL A 84 -7.25 -0.64 0.97
C VAL A 84 -7.89 -2.01 0.72
N LEU A 85 -7.16 -3.09 1.05
CA LEU A 85 -7.70 -4.44 0.98
C LEU A 85 -8.46 -4.77 2.28
N ASN A 86 -9.74 -5.09 2.16
CA ASN A 86 -10.50 -5.67 3.26
C ASN A 86 -10.05 -7.13 3.47
N VAL A 87 -9.70 -7.47 4.71
CA VAL A 87 -9.24 -8.81 5.10
C VAL A 87 -9.91 -9.24 6.39
N GLY A 88 -10.14 -10.55 6.57
CA GLY A 88 -10.76 -11.04 7.81
C GLY A 88 -9.84 -11.05 9.03
N THR A 89 -8.52 -11.04 8.84
CA THR A 89 -7.56 -11.08 9.95
C THR A 89 -6.24 -10.44 9.55
N LEU A 90 -5.38 -10.09 10.51
CA LEU A 90 -4.01 -9.67 10.23
C LEU A 90 -3.24 -10.85 9.64
N LYS A 91 -2.92 -10.76 8.34
CA LYS A 91 -2.10 -11.75 7.66
C LYS A 91 -1.25 -11.05 6.61
N ILE A 92 0.07 -11.13 6.77
CA ILE A 92 1.01 -10.50 5.85
C ILE A 92 1.20 -11.37 4.60
N ARG A 93 0.58 -10.93 3.51
CA ARG A 93 0.60 -11.54 2.17
C ARG A 93 1.61 -10.88 1.23
N ASP A 94 2.28 -9.82 1.67
CA ASP A 94 3.29 -9.09 0.89
C ASP A 94 2.74 -8.49 -0.40
N THR A 95 1.61 -7.79 -0.30
CA THR A 95 0.96 -7.16 -1.47
C THR A 95 1.43 -5.74 -1.73
N GLY A 96 2.17 -5.14 -0.79
CA GLY A 96 2.67 -3.76 -0.89
C GLY A 96 1.57 -2.71 -0.84
N THR A 97 0.46 -3.01 -0.17
CA THR A 97 -0.75 -2.18 -0.12
C THR A 97 -1.19 -1.92 1.32
N TRP A 98 -2.15 -1.03 1.50
CA TRP A 98 -2.87 -0.89 2.76
C TRP A 98 -3.85 -2.06 2.95
N ALA A 99 -3.99 -2.55 4.17
CA ALA A 99 -4.97 -3.57 4.52
C ALA A 99 -5.79 -3.15 5.74
N TYR A 100 -7.06 -3.55 5.76
CA TYR A 100 -8.03 -3.27 6.80
C TYR A 100 -8.67 -4.56 7.30
N VAL A 101 -8.59 -4.83 8.60
CA VAL A 101 -9.24 -5.98 9.22
C VAL A 101 -10.72 -5.65 9.44
N ASN A 102 -11.58 -6.24 8.61
CA ASN A 102 -13.01 -5.88 8.52
C ASN A 102 -13.96 -6.98 9.02
N ASP A 103 -13.43 -8.05 9.62
CA ASP A 103 -14.25 -9.10 10.24
C ASP A 103 -14.53 -8.75 11.71
N PRO A 104 -15.81 -8.53 12.10
CA PRO A 104 -16.19 -8.23 13.48
C PRO A 104 -15.85 -9.34 14.49
N ALA A 105 -15.66 -10.58 14.04
CA ALA A 105 -15.25 -11.68 14.89
C ALA A 105 -13.74 -11.69 15.20
N SER A 106 -12.95 -10.90 14.47
CA SER A 106 -11.51 -10.79 14.69
C SER A 106 -11.19 -9.93 15.90
N ALA A 107 -10.28 -10.39 16.76
CA ALA A 107 -9.72 -9.58 17.85
C ALA A 107 -9.01 -8.30 17.36
N GLN A 108 -8.70 -8.22 16.06
CA GLN A 108 -8.06 -7.07 15.42
C GLN A 108 -9.03 -6.29 14.53
N PHE A 109 -10.34 -6.51 14.64
CA PHE A 109 -11.34 -5.72 13.91
C PHE A 109 -11.09 -4.22 14.10
N GLY A 110 -11.01 -3.47 13.00
CA GLY A 110 -10.63 -2.05 13.06
C GLY A 110 -9.14 -1.78 12.82
N LEU A 111 -8.29 -2.79 12.64
CA LEU A 111 -6.87 -2.57 12.37
C LEU A 111 -6.63 -2.16 10.92
N VAL A 112 -5.88 -1.09 10.71
CA VAL A 112 -5.30 -0.70 9.41
C VAL A 112 -3.79 -0.84 9.48
N TYR A 113 -3.19 -1.54 8.53
CA TYR A 113 -1.76 -1.87 8.51
C TYR A 113 -1.21 -1.91 7.07
N ILE A 114 0.11 -2.01 6.97
CA ILE A 114 0.82 -2.17 5.68
C ILE A 114 1.05 -3.66 5.43
N ASP A 115 0.47 -4.20 4.37
CA ASP A 115 0.65 -5.60 4.00
C ASP A 115 1.94 -5.78 3.18
N CYS A 116 3.08 -5.83 3.87
CA CYS A 116 4.40 -6.01 3.28
C CYS A 116 5.33 -6.79 4.23
N ARG A 117 6.09 -7.76 3.69
CA ARG A 117 7.06 -8.57 4.44
C ARG A 117 8.46 -7.96 4.49
N HIS A 118 8.68 -6.87 3.78
CA HIS A 118 9.97 -6.22 3.69
C HIS A 118 10.15 -5.18 4.81
N ASN A 119 11.39 -4.72 4.97
CA ASN A 119 11.75 -3.75 6.00
C ASN A 119 11.77 -2.33 5.42
N ASP A 120 11.60 -1.33 6.29
CA ASP A 120 11.93 0.07 6.02
C ASP A 120 13.46 0.27 5.96
N GLU A 121 13.91 1.50 5.67
CA GLU A 121 15.33 1.85 5.64
C GLU A 121 16.04 1.72 7.00
N LYS A 122 15.30 1.52 8.10
CA LYS A 122 15.80 1.33 9.46
C LYS A 122 15.77 -0.13 9.90
N GLY A 123 15.37 -1.06 9.02
CA GLY A 123 15.31 -2.48 9.32
C GLY A 123 14.06 -2.93 10.08
N ARG A 124 13.00 -2.11 10.19
CA ARG A 124 11.72 -2.49 10.81
C ARG A 124 10.76 -3.05 9.79
N PHE A 125 9.98 -4.06 10.12
CA PHE A 125 9.01 -4.59 9.16
C PHE A 125 7.89 -3.57 8.90
N TRP A 126 7.50 -3.41 7.63
CA TRP A 126 6.39 -2.53 7.28
C TRP A 126 5.08 -2.89 7.99
N SER A 127 4.86 -4.17 8.27
CA SER A 127 3.69 -4.67 8.99
C SER A 127 3.65 -4.31 10.48
N GLU A 128 4.74 -3.79 11.05
CA GLU A 128 4.83 -3.41 12.47
C GLU A 128 4.40 -1.96 12.73
N PHE A 129 4.20 -1.17 11.67
CA PHE A 129 3.69 0.21 11.78
C PHE A 129 2.19 0.23 11.92
#